data_AF-A0A0G1ENN5-F1
#
_entry.id   AF-A0A0G1ENN5-F1
#
_cell.length_a   1.000
_cell.length_b   1.000
_cell.length_c   1.000
_cell.angle_alpha   90.00
_cell.angle_beta   90.00
_cell.angle_gamma   90.00
#
_symmetry.space_group_name_H-M   'P 1'
#
loop_
_entity.id
_entity.type
_entity.pdbx_description
1 polymer ?
#
loop_
_entity_poly.entity_id
_entity_poly.type
_entity_poly.pdbx_seq_one_letter_code
_entity_poly.pdbx_strand_id
1 'polypeptide(L)'
;MALYLFVNYLTQPVYRLCTINEKINCDAVISGEVSTTLGIPTALYGLIGYTIILVVAFLGKKKLMLGMALFGTLFCLRITYIEVFQINVICPVCLLCQIDMLALLFISYSSVCIIGICSEIIL
;
A
#
# COMPACT_ATOMS: atom_id res chain seq x y z
N MET A 1 -7.02 6.15 -2.08
CA MET A 1 -7.08 5.75 -0.66
C MET A 1 -6.03 6.47 0.20
N ALA A 2 -4.77 6.58 -0.25
CA ALA A 2 -3.71 7.27 0.50
C ALA A 2 -4.03 8.75 0.85
N LEU A 3 -4.59 9.52 -0.09
CA LEU A 3 -4.96 10.92 0.17
C LEU A 3 -6.03 11.04 1.27
N TYR A 4 -7.01 10.14 1.30
CA TYR A 4 -8.05 10.13 2.32
C TYR A 4 -7.46 9.87 3.71
N LEU A 5 -6.55 8.90 3.85
CA LEU A 5 -5.84 8.64 5.11
C LEU A 5 -5.01 9.85 5.55
N PHE A 6 -4.29 10.49 4.62
CA PHE A 6 -3.48 11.66 4.94
C PHE A 6 -4.31 12.86 5.41
N VAL A 7 -5.44 13.13 4.74
CA VAL A 7 -6.36 14.18 5.16
C VAL A 7 -6.93 13.87 6.55
N ASN A 8 -7.40 12.65 6.80
CA ASN A 8 -7.93 12.26 8.11
C ASN A 8 -6.89 12.32 9.23
N TYR A 9 -5.63 11.97 8.93
CA TYR A 9 -4.52 12.12 9.86
C TYR A 9 -4.35 13.58 10.31
N LEU A 10 -4.43 14.53 9.36
CA LEU A 10 -4.28 15.96 9.62
C LEU A 10 -5.50 16.60 10.27
N THR A 11 -6.71 16.24 9.85
CA THR A 11 -7.94 16.89 10.31
C THR A 11 -8.52 16.26 11.58
N GLN A 12 -7.95 15.14 12.07
CA GLN A 12 -8.41 14.36 13.23
C GLN A 12 -9.95 14.25 13.34
N PRO A 13 -10.70 14.12 12.24
CA PRO A 13 -12.13 14.38 12.32
C PRO A 13 -12.83 13.13 12.85
N VAL A 14 -13.88 13.35 13.64
CA VAL A 14 -14.68 12.33 14.33
C VAL A 14 -15.39 11.35 13.38
N TYR A 15 -15.34 11.58 12.05
CA TYR A 15 -15.92 10.68 11.05
C TYR A 15 -15.04 9.45 10.83
N ARG A 16 -15.14 8.47 11.73
CA ARG A 16 -14.51 7.15 11.57
C ARG A 16 -15.28 6.30 10.53
N LEU A 17 -15.29 6.70 9.25
CA LEU A 17 -16.12 6.06 8.20
C LEU A 17 -15.83 4.56 7.97
N CYS A 18 -14.70 4.06 8.48
CA CYS A 18 -14.31 2.65 8.37
C CYS A 18 -14.22 1.94 9.73
N THR A 19 -14.73 2.55 10.81
CA THR A 19 -14.88 1.93 12.14
C THR A 19 -16.29 1.38 12.25
N ILE A 20 -16.45 0.10 11.92
CA ILE A 20 -17.75 -0.58 12.00
C ILE A 20 -17.86 -1.33 13.34
N ASN A 21 -16.73 -1.81 13.90
CA ASN A 21 -16.72 -2.59 15.14
C ASN A 21 -15.33 -2.54 15.81
N GLU A 22 -15.19 -2.84 17.12
CA GLU A 22 -13.88 -2.80 17.82
C GLU A 22 -12.77 -3.63 17.16
N LYS A 23 -13.13 -4.71 16.44
CA LYS A 23 -12.20 -5.52 15.64
C LYS A 23 -11.94 -5.01 14.22
N ILE A 24 -12.80 -4.16 13.65
CA ILE A 24 -12.68 -3.65 12.27
C ILE A 24 -12.64 -2.12 12.30
N ASN A 25 -11.43 -1.59 12.44
CA ASN A 25 -11.16 -0.17 12.64
C ASN A 25 -9.91 0.30 11.90
N CYS A 26 -9.92 1.57 11.48
CA CYS A 26 -8.74 2.25 10.91
C CYS A 26 -7.99 3.11 11.92
N ASP A 27 -8.43 3.13 13.18
CA ASP A 27 -7.91 4.02 14.23
C ASP A 27 -6.42 3.77 14.51
N ALA A 28 -6.00 2.50 14.45
CA ALA A 28 -4.61 2.09 14.63
C ALA A 28 -3.62 2.82 13.70
N VAL A 29 -4.06 3.11 12.46
CA VAL A 29 -3.24 3.74 11.41
C VAL A 29 -3.35 5.26 11.41
N ILE A 30 -4.47 5.81 11.89
CA ILE A 30 -4.67 7.26 11.94
C ILE A 30 -4.06 7.85 13.21
N SER A 31 -4.34 7.27 14.37
CA SER A 31 -3.93 7.81 15.67
C SER A 31 -3.27 6.76 16.58
N GLY A 32 -3.26 5.49 16.20
CA GLY A 32 -2.67 4.42 16.99
C GLY A 32 -1.17 4.22 16.75
N GLU A 33 -0.64 3.12 17.28
CA GLU A 33 0.79 2.81 17.32
C GLU A 33 1.43 2.64 15.93
N VAL A 34 0.65 2.28 14.92
CA VAL A 34 1.13 2.12 13.53
C VAL A 34 0.93 3.38 12.67
N SER A 35 0.52 4.50 13.28
CA SER A 35 0.38 5.79 12.60
C SER A 35 1.72 6.40 12.20
N THR A 36 2.78 6.12 12.94
CA THR A 36 4.14 6.57 12.62
C THR A 36 5.06 5.37 12.46
N THR A 37 5.76 5.31 11.32
CA THR A 37 6.83 4.35 11.08
C THR A 37 8.11 5.14 10.91
N LEU A 38 9.11 4.86 11.75
CA LEU A 38 10.38 5.59 11.79
C LEU A 38 10.24 7.11 12.05
N GLY A 39 9.20 7.52 12.80
CA GLY A 39 8.90 8.94 13.09
C GLY A 39 8.19 9.69 11.96
N ILE A 40 7.87 9.02 10.84
CA ILE A 40 7.15 9.60 9.70
C ILE A 40 5.76 8.94 9.60
N PRO A 41 4.70 9.68 9.28
CA PRO A 41 3.37 9.11 9.11
C PRO A 41 3.33 8.04 8.02
N THR A 42 2.80 6.86 8.33
CA THR A 42 2.66 5.74 7.38
C THR A 42 1.83 6.10 6.15
N ALA A 43 0.85 7.00 6.32
CA ALA A 43 0.06 7.56 5.21
C ALA A 43 0.91 8.28 4.15
N LEU A 44 2.05 8.86 4.56
CA LEU A 44 2.95 9.58 3.65
C LEU A 44 3.71 8.61 2.74
N TYR A 45 4.11 7.44 3.25
CA TYR A 45 4.70 6.38 2.44
C TYR A 45 3.74 5.92 1.34
N GLY A 46 2.45 5.78 1.65
CA GLY A 46 1.42 5.47 0.66
C GLY A 46 1.26 6.55 -0.40
N LEU A 47 1.29 7.83 -0.01
CA LEU A 47 1.19 8.96 -0.94
C LEU A 47 2.39 9.02 -1.90
N ILE A 48 3.60 8.89 -1.35
CA ILE A 48 4.86 8.86 -2.12
C ILE A 48 4.88 7.64 -3.06
N GLY A 49 4.49 6.47 -2.57
CA GLY A 49 4.40 5.26 -3.37
C GLY A 49 3.50 5.44 -4.60
N TYR A 50 2.31 6.01 -4.42
CA TYR A 50 1.35 6.21 -5.51
C TYR A 50 1.83 7.26 -6.54
N THR A 51 2.48 8.34 -6.07
CA THR A 51 3.06 9.34 -6.98
C THR A 51 4.19 8.75 -7.81
N ILE A 52 5.06 7.93 -7.22
CA ILE A 52 6.13 7.30 -7.99
C ILE A 52 5.57 6.25 -8.96
N ILE A 53 4.54 5.47 -8.58
CA ILE A 53 3.88 4.52 -9.51
C ILE A 53 3.34 5.28 -10.74
N LEU A 54 2.72 6.45 -10.55
CA LEU A 54 2.26 7.31 -11.65
C LEU A 54 3.41 7.75 -12.57
N VAL A 55 4.52 8.21 -11.98
CA VAL A 55 5.71 8.64 -12.75
C VAL A 55 6.33 7.46 -13.51
N VAL A 56 6.50 6.30 -12.85
CA VAL A 56 7.06 5.09 -13.48
C VAL A 56 6.16 4.57 -14.59
N ALA A 57 4.84 4.68 -14.43
CA ALA A 57 3.88 4.36 -15.49
C ALA A 57 4.08 5.27 -16.72
N PHE A 58 4.31 6.57 -16.52
CA PHE A 58 4.65 7.50 -17.62
C PHE A 58 6.01 7.19 -18.27
N LEU A 59 7.01 6.78 -17.49
CA LEU A 59 8.34 6.44 -18.01
C LEU A 59 8.41 5.03 -18.64
N GLY A 60 7.36 4.21 -18.52
CA GLY A 60 7.30 2.86 -19.11
C GLY A 60 8.32 1.85 -18.54
N LYS A 61 8.94 2.14 -17.39
CA LYS A 61 10.01 1.30 -16.81
C LYS A 61 9.48 0.12 -16.01
N LYS A 62 9.11 -0.96 -16.71
CA LYS A 62 8.48 -2.17 -16.15
C LYS A 62 9.30 -2.87 -15.04
N LYS A 63 10.64 -2.91 -15.16
CA LYS A 63 11.52 -3.49 -14.11
C LYS A 63 11.46 -2.71 -12.79
N LEU A 64 11.40 -1.37 -12.87
CA LEU A 64 11.26 -0.52 -11.69
C LEU A 64 9.89 -0.72 -11.03
N MET A 65 8.85 -0.83 -11.87
CA MET A 65 7.47 -1.04 -11.41
C MET A 65 7.34 -2.35 -10.61
N LEU A 66 8.01 -3.42 -11.04
CA LEU A 66 8.03 -4.69 -10.31
C LEU A 66 8.72 -4.56 -8.95
N GLY A 67 9.88 -3.89 -8.90
CA GLY A 67 10.59 -3.64 -7.63
C GLY A 67 9.74 -2.82 -6.64
N MET A 68 9.02 -1.81 -7.13
CA MET A 68 8.12 -1.00 -6.30
C MET A 68 6.90 -1.76 -5.82
N ALA A 69 6.27 -2.57 -6.68
CA ALA A 69 5.13 -3.40 -6.30
C ALA A 69 5.53 -4.42 -5.23
N LEU A 70 6.73 -5.00 -5.33
CA LEU A 70 7.28 -5.91 -4.33
C LEU A 70 7.51 -5.21 -2.99
N PHE A 71 8.15 -4.03 -3.02
CA PHE A 71 8.40 -3.23 -1.83
C PHE A 71 7.10 -2.78 -1.16
N GLY A 72 6.13 -2.29 -1.94
CA GLY A 72 4.80 -1.89 -1.48
C GLY A 72 4.03 -3.05 -0.85
N THR A 73 4.07 -4.24 -1.47
CA THR A 73 3.43 -5.45 -0.93
C THR A 73 4.05 -5.86 0.41
N LEU A 74 5.38 -5.86 0.51
CA LEU A 74 6.09 -6.17 1.75
C LEU A 74 5.77 -5.17 2.86
N PHE A 75 5.70 -3.89 2.51
CA PHE A 75 5.37 -2.82 3.46
C PHE A 75 3.93 -2.97 3.99
N CYS A 76 2.95 -3.16 3.12
CA CYS A 76 1.56 -3.39 3.53
C CYS A 76 1.42 -4.66 4.38
N LEU A 77 2.08 -5.75 3.99
CA LEU A 77 2.04 -7.01 4.73
C LEU A 77 2.63 -6.86 6.13
N ARG A 78 3.69 -6.07 6.29
CA ARG A 78 4.27 -5.76 7.60
C ARG A 78 3.30 -4.99 8.48
N ILE A 79 2.61 -3.98 7.95
CA ILE A 79 1.63 -3.22 8.72
C ILE A 79 0.47 -4.12 9.13
N THR A 80 -0.10 -4.89 8.20
CA THR A 80 -1.20 -5.83 8.50
C THR A 80 -0.77 -6.87 9.54
N TYR A 81 0.48 -7.34 9.50
CA TYR A 81 1.01 -8.23 10.53
C TYR A 81 0.98 -7.58 11.92
N ILE A 82 1.42 -6.32 12.04
CA ILE A 82 1.39 -5.59 13.32
C ILE A 82 -0.07 -5.37 13.77
N GLU A 83 -0.96 -4.96 12.87
CA GLU A 83 -2.38 -4.73 13.19
C GLU A 83 -3.06 -5.99 13.76
N VAL A 84 -2.82 -7.16 13.14
CA VAL A 84 -3.44 -8.43 13.55
C VAL A 84 -2.79 -9.00 14.82
N PHE A 85 -1.45 -8.98 14.92
CA PHE A 85 -0.74 -9.65 16.02
C PHE A 85 -0.57 -8.77 17.27
N GLN A 86 -0.42 -7.46 17.15
CA GLN A 86 -0.24 -6.57 18.32
C GLN A 86 -1.58 -6.03 18.80
N ILE A 87 -2.41 -5.55 17.89
CA ILE A 87 -3.58 -4.72 18.22
C ILE A 87 -4.89 -5.55 18.08
N ASN A 88 -4.84 -6.68 17.37
CA ASN A 88 -6.00 -7.55 17.11
C ASN A 88 -7.15 -6.83 16.38
N VAL A 89 -6.81 -5.85 15.54
CA VAL A 89 -7.75 -5.09 14.72
C VAL A 89 -7.44 -5.28 13.24
N ILE A 90 -8.47 -5.15 12.41
CA ILE A 90 -8.37 -5.24 10.96
C ILE A 90 -8.81 -3.92 10.34
N CYS A 91 -7.88 -3.28 9.64
CA CYS A 91 -8.15 -2.08 8.89
C CYS A 91 -8.58 -2.46 7.47
N PRO A 92 -9.85 -2.23 7.06
CA PRO A 92 -10.30 -2.57 5.71
C PRO A 92 -9.54 -1.79 4.63
N VAL A 93 -9.07 -0.58 4.94
CA VAL A 93 -8.25 0.22 4.01
C VAL A 93 -6.87 -0.40 3.80
N CYS A 94 -6.20 -0.90 4.84
CA CYS A 94 -4.92 -1.60 4.70
C CYS A 94 -5.11 -2.93 3.95
N LEU A 95 -6.21 -3.64 4.21
CA LEU A 95 -6.54 -4.88 3.47
C LEU A 95 -6.77 -4.61 1.98
N LEU A 96 -7.48 -3.54 1.65
CA LEU A 96 -7.65 -3.09 0.25
C LEU A 96 -6.31 -2.74 -0.39
N CYS A 97 -5.44 -2.00 0.32
CA CYS A 97 -4.10 -1.70 -0.18
C CYS A 97 -3.27 -2.97 -0.41
N GLN A 98 -3.39 -3.98 0.46
CA GLN A 98 -2.72 -5.27 0.28
C GLN A 98 -3.19 -5.95 -1.02
N ILE A 99 -4.50 -5.96 -1.28
CA ILE A 99 -5.08 -6.53 -2.50
C ILE A 99 -4.62 -5.75 -3.73
N ASP A 100 -4.65 -4.41 -3.68
CA ASP A 100 -4.22 -3.54 -4.77
C ASP A 100 -2.74 -3.78 -5.13
N MET A 101 -1.85 -3.84 -4.13
CA MET A 101 -0.42 -4.08 -4.36
C MET A 101 -0.15 -5.49 -4.88
N LEU A 102 -0.86 -6.52 -4.38
CA LEU A 102 -0.79 -7.87 -4.94
C LEU A 102 -1.25 -7.91 -6.39
N ALA A 103 -2.36 -7.24 -6.70
CA ALA A 103 -2.89 -7.18 -8.06
C ALA A 103 -1.92 -6.48 -9.01
N LEU A 104 -1.32 -5.36 -8.59
CA LEU A 104 -0.28 -4.66 -9.35
C LEU A 104 0.97 -5.53 -9.56
N LEU A 105 1.38 -6.28 -8.54
CA LEU A 105 2.50 -7.23 -8.63
C LEU A 105 2.17 -8.34 -9.62
N PHE A 106 0.97 -8.92 -9.57
CA PHE A 106 0.53 -9.97 -10.49
C PHE A 106 0.44 -9.49 -11.95
N ILE A 107 -0.11 -8.29 -12.19
CA ILE A 107 -0.17 -7.66 -13.51
C ILE A 107 1.23 -7.35 -14.02
N SER A 108 2.10 -6.77 -13.17
CA SER A 108 3.48 -6.45 -13.54
C SER A 108 4.28 -7.71 -13.83
N TYR A 109 4.09 -8.77 -13.04
CA TYR A 109 4.71 -10.07 -13.26
C TYR A 109 4.25 -10.67 -14.60
N SER A 110 2.94 -10.66 -14.88
CA SER A 110 2.40 -11.15 -16.15
C SER A 110 2.91 -10.33 -17.33
N SER A 111 3.00 -9.01 -17.19
CA SER A 111 3.55 -8.10 -18.22
C SER A 111 5.03 -8.34 -18.46
N VAL A 112 5.81 -8.57 -17.40
CA VAL A 112 7.24 -8.90 -17.48
C VAL A 112 7.45 -10.32 -18.00
N CYS A 113 6.56 -11.27 -17.71
CA CYS A 113 6.63 -12.65 -18.21
C CYS A 113 6.30 -12.71 -19.72
N ILE A 114 5.29 -11.95 -20.17
CA ILE A 114 4.99 -11.75 -21.60
C ILE A 114 6.19 -11.16 -22.35
N ILE A 115 6.91 -10.23 -21.73
CA ILE A 115 8.12 -9.62 -22.31
C ILE A 115 9.35 -10.50 -22.10
N GLY A 116 9.39 -11.34 -21.07
CA GLY A 116 10.47 -12.29 -20.79
C GLY A 116 10.54 -13.36 -21.88
N ILE A 117 9.38 -13.86 -22.33
CA ILE A 117 9.26 -14.66 -23.55
C ILE A 117 9.68 -13.88 -24.81
N CYS A 118 9.47 -12.56 -24.84
CA CYS A 118 9.91 -11.71 -25.94
C CYS A 118 11.41 -11.36 -25.88
N SER A 119 12.05 -11.41 -24.70
CA SER A 119 13.46 -11.07 -24.50
C SER A 119 14.41 -12.21 -24.88
N GLU A 120 13.95 -13.46 -24.94
CA GLU A 120 14.70 -14.57 -25.58
C GLU A 120 14.42 -14.69 -27.09
N ILE A 121 13.50 -13.89 -27.65
CA ILE A 121 13.17 -13.88 -29.09
C ILE A 121 13.78 -12.69 -29.84
N ILE A 122 14.35 -11.70 -29.12
CA ILE A 122 14.95 -10.48 -29.69
C ILE A 122 16.49 -10.45 -29.53
N LEU A 123 17.12 -11.58 -29.17
CA LEU A 123 18.59 -11.70 -29.18
C LEU A 123 19.04 -12.89 -30.05
#